data_AF-W1I826-F1
#
_entry.id   AF-W1I826-F1
#
_cell.length_a   1.000
_cell.length_b   1.000
_cell.length_c   1.000
_cell.angle_alpha   90.00
_cell.angle_beta   90.00
_cell.angle_gamma   90.00
#
_symmetry.space_group_name_H-M   'P 1'
#
loop_
_entity.id
_entity.type
_entity.pdbx_description
1 polymer ?
#
loop_
_entity_poly.entity_id
_entity_poly.type
_entity_poly.pdbx_seq_one_letter_code
_entity_poly.pdbx_strand_id
1 'polypeptide(L)'
;MRKILLPIALMVTVASAGEQFAMSDADRAMYKEMLENNPADIYVEEGGEILDEQLGGEEAVAKFLGVTEKELPKYIAGFPRYIKKLGNVVGIDQVLQAMEAE
;
A
#
# COMPACT_ATOMS: atom_id res chain seq x y z
N MET A 1 -19.81 16.60 42.84
CA MET A 1 -18.45 16.08 42.47
C MET A 1 -18.49 14.71 41.80
N ARG A 2 -19.16 13.67 42.34
CA ARG A 2 -19.24 12.33 41.70
C ARG A 2 -19.73 12.31 40.23
N LYS A 3 -20.65 13.20 39.85
CA LYS A 3 -21.22 13.27 38.49
C LYS A 3 -20.27 13.87 37.42
N ILE A 4 -19.19 14.53 37.84
CA ILE A 4 -18.20 15.17 36.95
C ILE A 4 -16.96 14.27 36.77
N LEU A 5 -16.71 13.36 37.71
CA LEU A 5 -15.56 12.46 37.67
C LEU A 5 -15.67 11.40 36.55
N LEU A 6 -16.88 10.93 36.25
CA LEU A 6 -17.11 9.93 35.20
C LEU A 6 -16.79 10.44 33.78
N PRO A 7 -17.28 11.62 33.33
CA PRO A 7 -16.93 12.12 32.00
C PRO A 7 -15.46 12.52 31.87
N ILE A 8 -14.82 12.97 32.96
CA ILE A 8 -13.37 13.27 32.97
C ILE A 8 -12.55 11.98 32.84
N ALA A 9 -12.90 10.93 33.59
CA ALA A 9 -12.24 9.64 33.47
C ALA A 9 -12.39 9.06 32.06
N LEU A 10 -13.58 9.20 31.44
CA LEU A 10 -13.82 8.76 30.07
C LEU A 10 -13.00 9.54 29.03
N MET A 11 -12.88 10.86 29.19
CA MET A 11 -12.03 11.68 28.31
C MET A 11 -10.54 11.33 28.42
N VAL A 12 -10.05 11.06 29.63
CA VAL A 12 -8.66 10.63 29.84
C VAL A 12 -8.40 9.28 29.16
N THR A 13 -9.33 8.33 29.24
CA THR A 13 -9.18 7.03 28.57
C THR A 13 -9.18 7.14 27.03
N VAL A 14 -9.94 8.06 26.45
CA VAL A 14 -9.96 8.28 24.99
C VAL A 14 -8.68 8.98 24.53
N ALA A 15 -8.15 9.91 25.33
CA ALA A 15 -6.89 10.60 25.02
C ALA A 15 -5.66 9.66 25.06
N SER A 16 -5.63 8.69 25.99
CA SER A 16 -4.53 7.72 26.09
C SER A 16 -4.65 6.52 25.15
N ALA A 17 -5.86 6.20 24.64
CA ALA A 17 -6.06 5.08 23.72
C ALA A 17 -5.51 5.36 22.30
N GLY A 18 -5.31 6.63 21.93
CA GLY A 18 -4.73 7.02 20.65
C GLY A 18 -3.27 6.59 20.46
N GLU A 19 -2.51 6.45 21.55
CA GLU A 19 -1.11 6.00 21.51
C GLU A 19 -0.97 4.50 21.19
N GLN A 20 -1.97 3.67 21.51
CA GLN A 20 -1.93 2.24 21.21
C GLN A 20 -2.08 1.95 19.70
N PHE A 21 -2.59 2.90 18.92
CA PHE A 21 -2.72 2.82 17.46
C PHE A 21 -1.63 3.60 16.71
N ALA A 22 -0.74 4.30 17.43
CA ALA A 22 0.33 5.09 16.83
C ALA A 22 1.66 4.37 16.98
N MET A 23 2.42 4.32 15.89
CA MET A 23 3.81 3.86 15.88
C MET A 23 4.61 4.60 16.96
N SER A 24 5.39 3.87 17.78
CA SER A 24 6.13 4.49 18.89
C SER A 24 7.19 5.47 18.35
N ASP A 25 7.69 6.38 19.18
CA ASP A 25 8.73 7.31 18.74
C ASP A 25 10.03 6.59 18.37
N ALA A 26 10.32 5.46 19.02
CA ALA A 26 11.44 4.58 18.67
C ALA A 26 11.23 3.93 17.30
N ASP A 27 10.03 3.41 17.03
CA ASP A 27 9.69 2.87 15.71
C ASP A 27 9.78 3.97 14.65
N ARG A 28 9.24 5.17 14.89
CA ARG A 28 9.34 6.33 13.97
C ARG A 28 10.78 6.73 13.67
N ALA A 29 11.67 6.67 14.66
CA ALA A 29 13.09 6.95 14.46
C ALA A 29 13.76 5.84 13.63
N MET A 30 13.48 4.58 13.94
CA MET A 30 13.98 3.42 13.19
C MET A 30 13.53 3.46 11.72
N TYR A 31 12.24 3.70 11.45
CA TYR A 31 11.73 3.81 10.08
C TYR A 31 12.33 5.01 9.33
N LYS A 32 12.68 6.11 10.00
CA LYS A 32 13.39 7.23 9.36
C LYS A 32 14.80 6.86 8.93
N GLU A 33 15.52 6.10 9.75
CA GLU A 33 16.84 5.58 9.40
C GLU A 33 16.75 4.52 8.29
N MET A 34 15.73 3.66 8.35
CA MET A 34 15.44 2.66 7.31
C MET A 34 14.94 3.30 6.01
N LEU A 35 14.39 4.52 5.99
CA LEU A 35 14.05 5.22 4.75
C LEU A 35 15.29 5.64 3.94
N GLU A 36 16.43 5.84 4.60
CA GLU A 36 17.70 6.17 3.94
C GLU A 36 18.47 4.92 3.51
N ASN A 37 18.24 3.78 4.17
CA ASN A 37 18.89 2.49 3.88
C ASN A 37 17.85 1.36 3.85
N ASN A 38 16.81 1.48 3.03
CA ASN A 38 15.74 0.50 3.02
C ASN A 38 16.20 -0.75 2.28
N PRO A 39 16.39 -1.91 2.94
CA PRO A 39 16.79 -3.11 2.23
C PRO A 39 15.74 -3.57 1.21
N ALA A 40 14.48 -3.08 1.32
CA ALA A 40 13.45 -3.37 0.35
C ALA A 40 13.69 -2.73 -1.03
N ASP A 41 14.50 -1.67 -1.12
CA ASP A 41 14.72 -0.97 -2.38
C ASP A 41 15.42 -1.86 -3.41
N ILE A 42 16.29 -2.78 -2.95
CA ILE A 42 16.92 -3.80 -3.80
C ILE A 42 15.86 -4.68 -4.48
N TYR A 43 14.83 -5.11 -3.74
CA TYR A 43 13.75 -5.92 -4.30
C TYR A 43 12.82 -5.11 -5.20
N VAL A 44 12.69 -3.81 -4.97
CA VAL A 44 11.92 -2.92 -5.86
C VAL A 44 12.65 -2.74 -7.18
N GLU A 45 13.97 -2.53 -7.15
CA GLU A 45 14.81 -2.46 -8.35
C GLU A 45 14.78 -3.78 -9.13
N GLU A 46 15.07 -4.91 -8.47
CA GLU A 46 15.05 -6.24 -9.10
C GLU A 46 13.66 -6.58 -9.66
N GLY A 47 12.59 -6.28 -8.91
CA GLY A 47 11.22 -6.48 -9.37
C GLY A 47 10.85 -5.59 -10.56
N GLY A 48 11.39 -4.36 -10.61
CA GLY A 48 11.23 -3.45 -11.74
C GLY A 48 11.90 -3.97 -13.01
N GLU A 49 13.13 -4.46 -12.89
CA GLU A 49 13.84 -5.10 -14.01
C GLU A 49 13.08 -6.31 -14.56
N ILE A 50 12.58 -7.19 -13.67
CA ILE A 50 11.76 -8.34 -14.07
C ILE A 50 10.48 -7.89 -14.79
N LEU A 51 9.80 -6.86 -14.27
CA LEU A 51 8.58 -6.32 -14.88
C LEU A 51 8.86 -5.78 -16.29
N ASP A 52 9.95 -5.05 -16.48
CA ASP A 52 10.35 -4.50 -17.77
C ASP A 52 10.71 -5.61 -18.77
N GLU A 53 11.53 -6.58 -18.36
CA GLU A 53 12.03 -7.63 -19.25
C GLU A 53 11.00 -8.70 -19.61
N GLN A 54 10.17 -9.12 -18.65
CA GLN A 54 9.27 -10.27 -18.82
C GLN A 54 7.85 -9.86 -19.17
N LEU A 55 7.40 -8.69 -18.70
CA LEU A 55 6.02 -8.25 -18.82
C LEU A 55 5.84 -6.98 -19.65
N GLY A 56 6.93 -6.38 -20.14
CA GLY A 56 6.90 -5.18 -20.98
C GLY A 56 6.72 -3.87 -20.20
N GLY A 57 7.01 -3.88 -18.89
CA GLY A 57 7.06 -2.70 -18.06
C GLY A 57 5.71 -2.05 -17.75
N GLU A 58 5.76 -0.83 -17.21
CA GLU A 58 4.56 -0.07 -16.83
C GLU A 58 3.60 0.19 -18.00
N GLU A 59 4.12 0.37 -19.22
CA GLU A 59 3.31 0.56 -20.43
C GLU A 59 2.39 -0.64 -20.67
N ALA A 60 2.92 -1.85 -20.58
CA ALA A 60 2.16 -3.07 -20.78
C ALA A 60 1.10 -3.28 -19.68
N VAL A 61 1.44 -2.97 -18.42
CA VAL A 61 0.49 -3.03 -17.30
C VAL A 61 -0.65 -2.02 -17.50
N ALA A 62 -0.32 -0.78 -17.87
CA ALA A 62 -1.31 0.26 -18.15
C ALA A 62 -2.25 -0.16 -19.30
N LYS A 63 -1.68 -0.70 -20.38
CA LYS A 63 -2.44 -1.23 -21.51
C LYS A 63 -3.34 -2.39 -21.13
N PHE A 64 -2.86 -3.35 -20.33
CA PHE A 64 -3.67 -4.48 -19.85
C PHE A 64 -4.87 -4.00 -19.02
N LEU A 65 -4.65 -2.98 -18.18
CA LEU A 65 -5.67 -2.38 -17.32
C LEU A 65 -6.57 -1.36 -18.03
N GLY A 66 -6.24 -0.99 -19.27
CA GLY A 66 -7.00 -0.04 -20.08
C GLY A 66 -6.91 1.40 -19.56
N VAL A 67 -5.77 1.79 -19.00
CA VAL A 67 -5.48 3.15 -18.53
C VAL A 67 -4.19 3.70 -19.13
N THR A 68 -3.93 4.98 -18.95
CA THR A 68 -2.64 5.58 -19.33
C THR A 68 -1.57 5.30 -18.27
N GLU A 69 -0.30 5.23 -18.66
CA GLU A 69 0.83 5.12 -17.70
C GLU A 69 0.79 6.21 -16.63
N LYS A 70 0.44 7.44 -17.01
CA LYS A 70 0.29 8.55 -16.08
C LYS A 70 -0.76 8.31 -15.00
N GLU A 71 -1.82 7.55 -15.31
CA GLU A 71 -2.88 7.21 -14.37
C GLU A 71 -2.56 5.95 -13.55
N LEU A 72 -1.55 5.17 -13.97
CA LEU A 72 -1.23 3.87 -13.41
C LEU A 72 -0.96 3.92 -11.90
N PRO A 73 -0.17 4.86 -11.34
CA PRO A 73 0.10 4.89 -9.90
C PRO A 73 -1.19 5.08 -9.08
N LYS A 74 -2.05 6.01 -9.52
CA LYS A 74 -3.34 6.26 -8.89
C LYS A 74 -4.28 5.08 -9.03
N TYR A 75 -4.25 4.39 -10.17
CA TYR A 75 -5.09 3.24 -10.44
C TYR A 75 -4.68 2.02 -9.59
N ILE A 76 -3.38 1.76 -9.46
CA ILE A 76 -2.80 0.69 -8.63
C ILE A 76 -3.12 0.90 -7.15
N ALA A 77 -3.07 2.15 -6.67
CA ALA A 77 -3.45 2.48 -5.29
C ALA A 77 -4.92 2.15 -4.93
N GLY A 78 -5.76 1.87 -5.93
CA GLY A 78 -7.15 1.47 -5.74
C GLY A 78 -7.40 -0.04 -5.67
N PHE A 79 -6.35 -0.88 -5.77
CA PHE A 79 -6.50 -2.33 -5.58
C PHE A 79 -6.73 -2.69 -4.10
N PRO A 80 -7.41 -3.81 -3.79
CA PRO A 80 -8.05 -4.75 -4.71
C PRO A 80 -9.28 -4.17 -5.41
N ARG A 81 -9.51 -4.53 -6.67
CA ARG A 81 -10.60 -3.95 -7.47
C ARG A 81 -11.15 -4.88 -8.52
N TYR A 82 -12.35 -4.57 -9.00
CA TYR A 82 -12.94 -5.27 -10.13
C TYR A 82 -12.21 -4.93 -11.43
N ILE A 83 -11.68 -5.95 -12.09
CA ILE A 83 -11.03 -5.85 -13.41
C ILE A 83 -11.94 -6.49 -14.45
N LYS A 84 -12.51 -5.66 -15.34
CA LYS A 84 -13.49 -6.11 -16.33
C LYS A 84 -12.97 -7.24 -17.23
N LYS A 85 -11.69 -7.20 -17.59
CA LYS A 85 -11.03 -8.21 -18.43
C LYS A 85 -11.00 -9.59 -17.76
N LEU A 86 -10.89 -9.63 -16.43
CA LEU A 86 -10.81 -10.86 -15.63
C LEU A 86 -12.17 -11.27 -15.03
N GLY A 87 -13.20 -10.41 -15.14
CA GLY A 87 -14.53 -10.68 -14.63
C GLY A 87 -14.63 -10.83 -13.12
N ASN A 88 -13.61 -10.41 -12.36
CA ASN A 88 -13.50 -10.61 -10.91
C ASN A 88 -12.86 -9.41 -10.20
N VAL A 89 -13.06 -9.35 -8.88
CA VAL A 89 -12.26 -8.50 -7.99
C VAL A 89 -10.95 -9.20 -7.70
N VAL A 90 -9.83 -8.56 -8.04
CA VAL A 90 -8.50 -9.16 -7.94
C VAL A 90 -7.49 -8.20 -7.30
N GLY A 91 -6.41 -8.77 -6.78
CA GLY A 91 -5.19 -8.04 -6.39
C GLY A 91 -4.30 -7.70 -7.60
N ILE A 92 -3.29 -6.86 -7.38
CA ILE A 92 -2.33 -6.47 -8.44
C ILE A 92 -1.43 -7.66 -8.83
N ASP A 93 -1.09 -8.52 -7.87
CA ASP A 93 -0.37 -9.77 -8.06
C ASP A 93 -1.10 -10.72 -9.03
N GLN A 94 -2.42 -10.84 -8.88
CA GLN A 94 -3.24 -11.66 -9.77
C GLN A 94 -3.37 -11.06 -11.17
N VAL A 95 -3.30 -9.73 -11.31
CA VAL A 95 -3.22 -9.06 -12.61
C VAL A 95 -1.90 -9.40 -13.29
N LEU A 96 -0.77 -9.28 -12.59
CA LEU A 96 0.54 -9.60 -13.14
C LEU A 96 0.63 -11.09 -13.56
N GLN A 97 0.12 -12.01 -12.74
CA GLN A 97 0.03 -13.43 -13.11
C GLN A 97 -0.85 -13.67 -14.35
N ALA A 98 -1.95 -12.93 -14.49
CA ALA A 98 -2.79 -13.03 -15.68
C ALA A 98 -2.09 -12.46 -16.93
N MET A 99 -1.21 -11.47 -16.78
CA MET A 99 -0.37 -10.95 -17.86
C MET A 99 0.69 -11.97 -18.29
N GLU A 100 1.30 -12.71 -17.35
CA GLU A 100 2.28 -13.77 -17.67
C GLU A 100 1.67 -14.95 -18.44
N ALA A 101 0.35 -15.18 -18.30
CA ALA A 101 -0.35 -16.31 -18.90
C ALA A 101 -0.94 -16.02 -20.30
N GLU A 102 -0.94 -14.76 -20.76
CA GLU A 102 -1.42 -14.33 -22.10
C GLU A 102 -0.29 -14.30 -23.13
#